data_AF-A0A8S3XCQ4-F1
#
_entry.id   AF-A0A8S3XCQ4-F1
#
_cell.length_a   1.000
_cell.length_b   1.000
_cell.length_c   1.000
_cell.angle_alpha   90.00
_cell.angle_beta   90.00
_cell.angle_gamma   90.00
#
_symmetry.space_group_name_H-M   'P 1'
#
loop_
_entity.id
_entity.type
_entity.pdbx_description
1 polymer ?
#
loop_
_entity_poly.entity_id
_entity_poly.type
_entity_poly.pdbx_seq_one_letter_code
_entity_poly.pdbx_strand_id
1 'polypeptide(L)'
;MSEEPQRPDMSEEVFEVAKQHFLKQLEATIEERDNIQKNTLQQSHSQDWIEQRKKRLTASIFGKICKRKNNISCAPLVQAIVSSKDLSYISSIVYGKANEEKALLQL
;
A
#
# COMPACT_ATOMS: atom_id res chain seq x y z
N MET A 1 -18.98 1.13 20.62
CA MET A 1 -19.97 0.98 19.53
C MET A 1 -19.33 1.58 18.29
N SER A 2 -18.85 0.74 17.37
CA SER A 2 -18.27 1.23 16.12
C SER A 2 -19.42 1.64 15.22
N GLU A 3 -19.51 2.92 14.86
CA GLU A 3 -20.53 3.40 13.93
C GLU A 3 -20.28 2.76 12.57
N GLU A 4 -21.13 1.82 12.17
CA GLU A 4 -21.13 1.33 10.79
C GLU A 4 -21.60 2.47 9.88
N PRO A 5 -20.85 2.80 8.81
CA PRO A 5 -21.17 3.93 7.95
C PRO A 5 -22.58 3.76 7.36
N GLN A 6 -23.51 4.60 7.81
CA GLN A 6 -24.93 4.51 7.49
C GLN A 6 -25.26 5.00 6.08
N ARG A 7 -24.35 5.74 5.43
CA ARG A 7 -24.54 6.34 4.09
C ARG A 7 -23.22 6.43 3.31
N PRO A 8 -23.24 6.30 1.97
CA PRO A 8 -22.08 6.56 1.13
C PRO A 8 -21.59 8.00 1.30
N ASP A 9 -20.27 8.21 1.37
CA ASP A 9 -19.64 9.52 1.52
C ASP A 9 -19.90 10.47 0.32
N MET A 10 -20.25 9.90 -0.83
CA MET A 10 -20.57 10.61 -2.05
C MET A 10 -21.57 9.81 -2.90
N SER A 11 -22.27 10.49 -3.81
CA SER A 11 -23.13 9.83 -4.80
C SER A 11 -22.32 8.91 -5.72
N GLU A 12 -22.96 7.89 -6.28
CA GLU A 12 -22.32 6.93 -7.18
C GLU A 12 -21.68 7.57 -8.43
N GLU A 13 -22.32 8.61 -8.99
CA GLU A 13 -21.78 9.36 -10.13
C GLU A 13 -20.46 10.06 -9.78
N VAL A 14 -20.45 10.81 -8.66
CA VAL A 14 -19.23 11.48 -8.16
C VAL A 14 -18.13 10.46 -7.83
N PHE A 15 -18.49 9.32 -7.25
CA PHE A 15 -17.55 8.25 -6.96
C PHE A 15 -16.88 7.71 -8.24
N GLU A 16 -17.67 7.42 -9.26
CA GLU A 16 -17.13 6.87 -10.50
C GLU A 16 -16.20 7.88 -11.20
N VAL A 17 -16.57 9.17 -11.21
CA VAL A 17 -15.69 10.24 -11.73
C VAL A 17 -14.38 10.32 -10.94
N ALA A 18 -14.45 10.34 -9.61
CA ALA A 18 -13.28 10.40 -8.75
C ALA A 18 -12.37 9.17 -8.91
N LYS A 19 -12.96 7.98 -9.04
CA LYS A 19 -12.26 6.72 -9.29
C LYS A 19 -11.49 6.77 -10.60
N GLN A 20 -12.13 7.17 -11.69
CA GLN A 20 -11.48 7.25 -13.00
C GLN A 20 -10.33 8.27 -13.00
N HIS A 21 -10.56 9.43 -12.38
CA HIS A 21 -9.51 10.44 -12.21
C HIS A 21 -8.32 9.89 -11.43
N PHE A 22 -8.56 9.22 -10.29
CA PHE A 22 -7.51 8.62 -9.48
C PHE A 22 -6.72 7.54 -10.25
N LEU A 23 -7.40 6.65 -10.98
CA LEU A 23 -6.74 5.62 -11.78
C LEU A 23 -5.85 6.23 -12.87
N LYS A 24 -6.31 7.28 -13.53
CA LYS A 24 -5.51 8.02 -14.52
C LYS A 24 -4.26 8.66 -13.89
N GLN A 25 -4.36 9.18 -12.68
CA GLN A 25 -3.20 9.71 -11.94
C GLN A 25 -2.18 8.64 -11.50
N LEU A 26 -2.56 7.35 -11.53
CA LEU A 26 -1.66 6.25 -11.21
C LEU A 26 -0.87 5.74 -12.41
N GLU A 27 -1.35 6.03 -13.62
CA GLU A 27 -0.62 5.78 -14.86
C GLU A 27 0.73 6.50 -14.80
N ALA A 28 1.75 5.83 -15.30
CA ALA A 28 3.10 6.36 -15.31
C ALA A 28 3.83 5.84 -16.55
N THR A 29 4.57 6.73 -17.22
CA THR A 29 5.49 6.39 -18.31
C THR A 29 6.64 5.51 -17.80
N ILE A 30 7.45 4.99 -18.72
CA ILE A 30 8.63 4.21 -18.34
C ILE A 30 9.62 5.10 -17.59
N GLU A 31 9.87 6.35 -18.05
CA GLU A 31 10.80 7.24 -17.35
C GLU A 31 10.30 7.62 -15.95
N GLU A 32 9.00 7.85 -15.80
CA GLU A 32 8.41 8.15 -14.49
C GLU A 32 8.54 6.98 -13.52
N ARG A 33 8.40 5.74 -14.00
CA ARG A 33 8.61 4.53 -13.19
C ARG A 33 10.06 4.42 -12.73
N ASP A 34 11.02 4.68 -13.61
CA ASP A 34 12.45 4.66 -13.29
C ASP A 34 12.79 5.73 -12.25
N ASN A 35 12.21 6.92 -12.36
CA ASN A 35 12.39 7.99 -11.39
C ASN A 35 11.76 7.64 -10.04
N ILE A 36 10.54 7.08 -10.03
CA ILE A 36 9.91 6.58 -8.81
C ILE A 36 10.79 5.51 -8.15
N GLN A 37 11.35 4.57 -8.91
CA GLN A 37 12.25 3.56 -8.36
C GLN A 37 13.44 4.21 -7.66
N LYS A 38 14.16 5.10 -8.35
CA LYS A 38 15.36 5.78 -7.81
C LYS A 38 15.06 6.57 -6.54
N ASN A 39 13.98 7.34 -6.53
CA ASN A 39 13.63 8.21 -5.41
C ASN A 39 13.08 7.45 -4.19
N THR A 40 12.72 6.18 -4.38
CA THR A 40 12.08 5.37 -3.34
C THR A 40 12.99 4.24 -2.82
N LEU A 41 14.25 4.20 -3.24
CA LEU A 41 15.27 3.22 -2.80
C LEU A 41 15.46 3.19 -1.28
N GLN A 42 15.35 4.34 -0.61
CA GLN A 42 15.49 4.45 0.85
C GLN A 42 14.26 3.96 1.63
N GLN A 43 13.27 3.41 0.93
CA GLN A 43 12.07 2.79 1.49
C GLN A 43 11.38 3.71 2.51
N SER A 44 11.18 3.25 3.75
CA SER A 44 10.49 4.00 4.81
C SER A 44 11.18 5.29 5.24
N HIS A 45 12.43 5.52 4.85
CA HIS A 45 13.13 6.78 5.12
C HIS A 45 12.88 7.83 4.02
N SER A 46 12.22 7.46 2.90
CA SER A 46 11.84 8.37 1.82
C SER A 46 10.37 8.76 1.94
N GLN A 47 10.09 10.07 2.00
CA GLN A 47 8.72 10.57 1.96
C GLN A 47 8.02 10.18 0.65
N ASP A 48 8.75 10.20 -0.47
CA ASP A 48 8.22 9.79 -1.76
C ASP A 48 7.75 8.33 -1.74
N TRP A 49 8.50 7.44 -1.08
CA TRP A 49 8.10 6.03 -0.94
C TRP A 49 6.81 5.91 -0.13
N ILE A 50 6.65 6.69 0.93
CA ILE A 50 5.43 6.71 1.76
C ILE A 50 4.23 7.17 0.93
N GLU A 51 4.36 8.26 0.17
CA GLU A 51 3.27 8.78 -0.66
C GLU A 51 2.92 7.84 -1.82
N GLN A 52 3.91 7.24 -2.48
CA GLN A 52 3.68 6.23 -3.52
C GLN A 52 2.99 4.98 -2.96
N ARG A 53 3.33 4.57 -1.74
CA ARG A 53 2.73 3.41 -1.08
C ARG A 53 1.28 3.67 -0.67
N LYS A 54 0.93 4.88 -0.21
CA LYS A 54 -0.46 5.24 0.15
C LYS A 54 -1.44 5.07 -1.02
N LYS A 55 -0.98 5.32 -2.24
CA LYS A 55 -1.81 5.24 -3.46
C LYS A 55 -1.71 3.92 -4.22
N ARG A 56 -0.91 2.93 -3.76
CA ARG A 56 -0.65 1.68 -4.48
C ARG A 56 -0.75 0.44 -3.59
N LEU A 57 -1.21 -0.66 -4.17
CA LEU A 57 -1.13 -1.98 -3.53
C LEU A 57 0.31 -2.51 -3.63
N THR A 58 0.83 -3.08 -2.55
CA THR A 58 2.22 -3.56 -2.49
C THR A 58 2.30 -5.09 -2.57
N ALA A 59 3.41 -5.62 -3.08
CA ALA A 59 3.62 -7.07 -3.25
C ALA A 59 3.21 -7.92 -2.03
N SER A 60 3.51 -7.45 -0.80
CA SER A 60 3.18 -8.17 0.43
C SER A 60 1.68 -8.39 0.70
N ILE A 61 0.78 -7.62 0.07
CA ILE A 61 -0.67 -7.81 0.23
C ILE A 61 -1.30 -8.61 -0.93
N PHE A 62 -0.66 -8.68 -2.09
CA PHE A 62 -1.22 -9.34 -3.28
C PHE A 62 -1.59 -10.79 -3.03
N GLY A 63 -0.79 -11.54 -2.26
CA GLY A 63 -1.12 -12.93 -1.91
C GLY A 63 -2.47 -13.07 -1.18
N LYS A 64 -2.85 -12.10 -0.35
CA LYS A 64 -4.15 -12.08 0.33
C LYS A 64 -5.29 -11.68 -0.62
N ILE A 65 -5.02 -10.74 -1.53
CA ILE A 65 -5.99 -10.28 -2.54
C ILE A 65 -6.34 -11.41 -3.49
N CYS A 66 -5.35 -12.06 -4.09
CA CYS A 66 -5.55 -13.11 -5.09
C CYS A 66 -6.23 -14.36 -4.51
N LYS A 67 -6.03 -14.66 -3.22
CA LYS A 67 -6.62 -15.82 -2.54
C LYS A 67 -7.97 -15.54 -1.89
N ARG A 68 -8.48 -14.30 -1.97
CA ARG A 68 -9.75 -13.93 -1.34
C ARG A 68 -10.91 -14.67 -2.00
N LYS A 69 -11.81 -15.24 -1.19
CA LYS A 69 -13.06 -15.85 -1.65
C LYS A 69 -14.15 -14.79 -1.79
N ASN A 70 -14.98 -14.90 -2.84
CA ASN A 70 -16.04 -13.93 -3.14
C ASN A 70 -17.16 -13.91 -2.08
N ASN A 71 -17.36 -15.02 -1.37
CA ASN A 71 -18.38 -15.15 -0.32
C ASN A 71 -17.93 -14.61 1.05
N ILE A 72 -16.72 -14.06 1.17
CA ILE A 72 -16.21 -13.45 2.40
C ILE A 72 -16.13 -11.93 2.20
N SER A 73 -16.60 -11.19 3.21
CA SER A 73 -16.51 -9.73 3.25
C SER A 73 -15.06 -9.26 3.01
N CYS A 74 -14.90 -8.25 2.15
CA CYS A 74 -13.61 -7.62 1.90
C CYS A 74 -13.21 -6.62 3.00
N ALA A 75 -14.10 -6.26 3.93
CA ALA A 75 -13.85 -5.22 4.92
C ALA A 75 -12.57 -5.43 5.76
N PRO A 76 -12.27 -6.64 6.27
CA PRO A 76 -11.02 -6.87 7.01
C PRO A 76 -9.76 -6.68 6.15
N LEU A 77 -9.84 -7.01 4.86
CA LEU A 77 -8.74 -6.82 3.91
C LEU A 77 -8.54 -5.34 3.61
N VAL A 78 -9.63 -4.60 3.38
CA VAL A 78 -9.58 -3.15 3.18
C VAL A 78 -9.01 -2.46 4.42
N GLN A 79 -9.46 -2.82 5.63
CA GLN A 79 -8.91 -2.30 6.88
C GLN A 79 -7.41 -2.55 6.97
N ALA A 80 -6.94 -3.74 6.60
CA ALA A 80 -5.52 -4.09 6.61
C ALA A 80 -4.67 -3.34 5.56
N ILE A 81 -5.29 -2.88 4.47
CA ILE A 81 -4.63 -2.07 3.43
C ILE A 81 -4.54 -0.60 3.87
N VAL A 82 -5.63 -0.05 4.40
CA VAL A 82 -5.74 1.38 4.75
C VAL A 82 -5.07 1.70 6.08
N SER A 83 -5.03 0.76 7.03
CA SER A 83 -4.43 0.99 8.35
C SER A 83 -2.92 0.76 8.33
N SER A 84 -2.14 1.74 8.79
CA SER A 84 -0.75 1.53 9.18
C SER A 84 -0.68 0.71 10.47
N LYS A 85 0.22 -0.28 10.52
CA LYS A 85 0.54 -1.00 11.75
C LYS A 85 1.97 -0.68 12.15
N ASP A 86 2.16 -0.29 13.40
CA ASP A 86 3.51 -0.30 13.95
C ASP A 86 3.93 -1.75 14.17
N LEU A 87 5.09 -2.11 13.63
CA LEU A 87 5.69 -3.44 13.73
C LEU A 87 7.10 -3.37 14.33
N SER A 88 7.49 -2.20 14.85
CA SER A 88 8.81 -1.95 15.43
C SER A 88 9.13 -2.83 16.63
N TYR A 89 8.10 -3.31 17.34
CA TYR A 89 8.25 -4.16 18.52
C TYR A 89 8.53 -5.64 18.18
N ILE A 90 8.41 -6.06 16.91
CA ILE A 90 8.55 -7.46 16.53
C ILE A 90 10.03 -7.79 16.30
N SER A 91 10.60 -8.63 17.17
CA SER A 91 12.04 -8.94 17.18
C SER A 91 12.60 -9.45 15.85
N SER A 92 11.84 -10.28 15.12
CA SER A 92 12.27 -10.78 13.80
C SER A 92 12.34 -9.67 12.75
N ILE A 93 11.45 -8.68 12.82
CA ILE A 93 11.46 -7.52 11.92
C ILE A 93 12.63 -6.60 12.27
N VAL A 94 12.86 -6.33 13.55
CA VAL A 94 14.01 -5.54 14.03
C VAL A 94 15.31 -6.18 13.56
N TYR A 95 15.45 -7.49 13.76
CA TYR A 95 16.61 -8.24 13.32
C TYR A 95 16.79 -8.17 11.79
N GLY A 96 15.71 -8.34 11.02
CA GLY A 96 15.75 -8.24 9.56
C GLY A 96 16.26 -6.88 9.09
N LYS A 97 15.71 -5.78 9.63
CA LYS A 97 16.16 -4.41 9.31
C LYS A 97 17.63 -4.18 9.65
N ALA A 98 18.09 -4.66 10.81
CA ALA A 98 19.48 -4.47 11.26
C ALA A 98 20.51 -5.23 10.42
N ASN A 99 20.10 -6.27 9.67
CA ASN A 99 20.99 -7.10 8.87
C ASN A 99 20.77 -6.97 7.35
N GLU A 100 19.82 -6.15 6.90
CA GLU A 100 19.52 -5.93 5.49
C GLU A 100 20.74 -5.44 4.71
N GLU A 101 21.46 -4.44 5.26
CA GLU A 101 22.68 -3.91 4.65
C GLU A 101 23.79 -4.97 4.55
N LYS A 102 23.97 -5.78 5.60
CA LYS A 102 24.96 -6.87 5.58
C LYS A 102 24.63 -7.93 4.54
N ALA A 103 23.35 -8.23 4.33
CA ALA A 103 22.91 -9.18 3.32
C ALA A 103 23.15 -8.66 1.89
N LEU A 104 22.94 -7.35 1.66
CA LEU A 104 23.22 -6.72 0.37
C LEU A 104 24.71 -6.76 0.00
N LEU A 105 25.61 -6.69 0.98
CA LEU A 105 27.06 -6.79 0.77
C LEU A 105 27.56 -8.20 0.44
N GLN A 106 26.71 -9.22 0.57
CA GLN A 106 27.06 -10.63 0.32
C GLN A 106 26.57 -11.14 -1.05
N LEU A 107 25.94 -10.27 -1.85
CA LEU A 107 25.48 -10.52 -3.22
C LEU A 107 26.55 -10.14 -4.24
#